data_AF-A0A357D568-F1
#
_entry.id   AF-A0A357D568-F1
#
_cell.length_a   1.000
_cell.length_b   1.000
_cell.length_c   1.000
_cell.angle_alpha   90.00
_cell.angle_beta   90.00
_cell.angle_gamma   90.00
#
_symmetry.space_group_name_H-M   'P 1'
#
loop_
_entity.id
_entity.type
_entity.pdbx_description
1 polymer ?
#
loop_
_entity_poly.entity_id
_entity_poly.type
_entity_poly.pdbx_seq_one_letter_code
_entity_poly.pdbx_strand_id
1 'polypeptide(L)'
;RVKKKDFLLSYLANNRNEAGIIYAATRKEVDKIYALLQEEGFAVGRYHAGLREKERKAVQEEFLNDDLRIMVATNAFGMGIDKS
;
A
#
# COMPACT_ATOMS: atom_id res chain seq x y z
N ARG A 1 6.37 -4.20 -24.38
CA ARG A 1 6.10 -4.83 -23.06
C ARG A 1 6.02 -3.70 -22.04
N VAL A 2 4.84 -3.30 -21.60
CA VAL A 2 4.70 -2.26 -20.56
C VAL A 2 5.33 -2.82 -19.29
N LYS A 3 6.31 -2.12 -18.71
CA LYS A 3 6.93 -2.55 -17.46
C LYS A 3 5.92 -2.32 -16.35
N LYS A 4 5.72 -3.32 -15.46
CA LYS A 4 4.75 -3.26 -14.36
C LYS A 4 4.87 -1.98 -13.52
N LYS A 5 6.10 -1.48 -13.33
CA LYS A 5 6.38 -0.19 -12.66
C LYS A 5 5.68 0.97 -13.36
N ASP A 6 5.89 1.12 -14.66
CA ASP A 6 5.38 2.27 -15.44
C ASP A 6 3.85 2.28 -15.45
N PHE A 7 3.23 1.10 -15.56
CA PHE A 7 1.78 0.97 -15.43
C PHE A 7 1.29 1.39 -14.05
N LEU A 8 1.93 0.88 -12.98
CA LEU A 8 1.53 1.18 -11.61
C LEU A 8 1.59 2.68 -11.32
N LEU A 9 2.70 3.34 -11.67
CA LEU A 9 2.86 4.78 -11.43
C LEU A 9 1.86 5.60 -12.23
N SER A 10 1.64 5.27 -13.50
CA SER A 10 0.64 5.94 -14.34
C SER A 10 -0.77 5.76 -13.78
N TYR A 11 -1.13 4.54 -13.38
CA TYR A 11 -2.43 4.25 -12.78
C TYR A 11 -2.66 5.04 -11.49
N LEU A 12 -1.69 5.02 -10.57
CA LEU A 12 -1.80 5.75 -9.30
C LEU A 12 -1.80 7.27 -9.51
N ALA A 13 -1.05 7.79 -10.48
CA ALA A 13 -1.04 9.21 -10.80
C ALA A 13 -2.39 9.71 -11.32
N ASN A 14 -3.09 8.88 -12.10
CA ASN A 14 -4.43 9.20 -12.61
C ASN A 14 -5.54 9.04 -11.56
N ASN A 15 -5.29 8.30 -10.48
CA ASN A 15 -6.25 8.00 -9.41
C ASN A 15 -5.76 8.52 -8.04
N ARG A 16 -5.06 9.66 -8.00
CA ARG A 16 -4.41 10.20 -6.78
C ARG A 16 -5.35 10.43 -5.59
N ASN A 17 -6.65 10.61 -5.86
CA ASN A 17 -7.65 10.90 -4.84
C ASN A 17 -8.41 9.65 -4.39
N GLU A 18 -8.13 8.49 -4.98
CA GLU A 18 -8.79 7.23 -4.64
C GLU A 18 -7.97 6.46 -3.62
N ALA A 19 -8.65 5.84 -2.67
CA ALA A 19 -8.02 4.90 -1.76
C ALA A 19 -7.83 3.54 -2.46
N GLY A 20 -6.66 2.91 -2.29
CA GLY A 20 -6.36 1.65 -2.97
C GLY A 20 -5.44 0.72 -2.17
N ILE A 21 -5.61 -0.59 -2.40
CA ILE A 21 -4.74 -1.63 -1.83
C ILE A 21 -4.02 -2.36 -2.97
N ILE A 22 -2.70 -2.43 -2.87
CA ILE A 22 -1.84 -3.16 -3.79
C ILE A 22 -1.38 -4.45 -3.09
N TYR A 23 -1.89 -5.59 -3.56
CA TYR A 23 -1.46 -6.88 -3.05
C TYR A 23 -0.19 -7.38 -3.76
N ALA A 24 0.79 -7.82 -2.96
CA ALA A 24 2.02 -8.46 -3.43
C ALA A 24 2.22 -9.82 -2.73
N ALA A 25 2.95 -10.73 -3.39
CA ALA A 25 3.04 -12.12 -2.94
C ALA A 25 3.97 -12.29 -1.72
N THR A 26 4.96 -11.42 -1.56
CA THR A 26 5.99 -11.55 -0.53
C THR A 26 6.22 -10.27 0.26
N ARG A 27 6.75 -10.40 1.49
CA ARG A 27 7.17 -9.26 2.33
C ARG A 27 8.18 -8.36 1.60
N LYS A 28 9.14 -8.99 0.90
CA LYS A 28 10.16 -8.30 0.12
C LYS A 28 9.57 -7.46 -1.02
N GLU A 29 8.54 -7.97 -1.70
CA GLU A 29 7.86 -7.20 -2.75
C GLU A 29 7.03 -6.05 -2.18
N VAL A 30 6.35 -6.26 -1.05
CA VAL A 30 5.66 -5.19 -0.33
C VAL A 30 6.64 -4.06 0.00
N ASP A 31 7.78 -4.37 0.59
CA ASP A 31 8.81 -3.39 0.96
C ASP A 31 9.37 -2.65 -0.26
N LYS A 32 9.62 -3.37 -1.35
CA LYS A 32 10.11 -2.79 -2.59
C LYS A 32 9.12 -1.82 -3.23
N ILE A 33 7.83 -2.19 -3.28
CA ILE A 33 6.79 -1.34 -3.87
C ILE A 33 6.55 -0.13 -2.95
N TYR A 34 6.50 -0.34 -1.63
CA TYR A 34 6.38 0.73 -0.65
C TYR A 34 7.50 1.79 -0.83
N ALA A 35 8.77 1.37 -0.86
CA ALA A 35 9.89 2.28 -1.05
C ALA A 35 9.78 3.05 -2.36
N LEU A 36 9.44 2.37 -3.46
CA LEU A 36 9.23 3.02 -4.76
C LEU A 36 8.13 4.09 -4.68
N LEU A 37 6.97 3.78 -4.10
CA LEU A 37 5.85 4.72 -4.06
C LEU A 37 6.13 5.88 -3.09
N GLN A 38 6.87 5.64 -2.02
CA GLN A 38 7.32 6.69 -1.11
C GLN A 38 8.30 7.65 -1.81
N GLU A 39 9.27 7.13 -2.57
CA GLU A 39 10.20 7.93 -3.39
C GLU A 39 9.48 8.80 -4.44
N GLU A 40 8.37 8.31 -4.99
CA GLU A 40 7.54 9.02 -5.98
C GLU A 40 6.52 9.98 -5.31
N GLY A 41 6.55 10.10 -3.98
CA GLY A 41 5.77 11.07 -3.21
C GLY A 41 4.31 10.68 -2.94
N PHE A 42 3.97 9.39 -3.02
CA PHE A 42 2.63 8.93 -2.65
C PHE A 42 2.48 8.79 -1.13
N ALA A 43 1.29 9.12 -0.62
CA ALA A 43 0.87 8.79 0.76
C ALA A 43 0.58 7.29 0.86
N VAL A 44 1.63 6.52 1.13
CA VAL A 44 1.62 5.05 1.07
C VAL A 44 2.02 4.42 2.40
N GLY A 45 1.31 3.36 2.80
CA GLY A 45 1.64 2.47 3.89
C GLY A 45 2.07 1.09 3.41
N ARG A 46 2.67 0.29 4.31
CA ARG A 46 2.94 -1.13 4.06
C ARG A 46 2.39 -2.01 5.18
N TYR A 47 1.88 -3.18 4.82
CA TYR A 47 1.36 -4.15 5.78
C TYR A 47 1.78 -5.59 5.42
N HIS A 48 2.47 -6.26 6.33
CA HIS A 48 2.73 -7.69 6.23
C HIS A 48 3.09 -8.30 7.59
N ALA A 49 3.06 -9.62 7.70
CA ALA A 49 3.32 -10.35 8.95
C ALA A 49 4.73 -10.17 9.56
N GLY A 50 5.68 -9.59 8.81
CA GLY A 50 7.01 -9.23 9.34
C GLY A 50 7.10 -7.91 10.12
N LEU A 51 6.08 -7.04 10.07
CA LEU A 51 6.06 -5.80 10.85
C LEU A 51 5.68 -6.10 12.30
N ARG A 52 6.09 -5.26 13.25
CA ARG A 52 5.61 -5.38 14.64
C ARG A 52 4.11 -5.07 14.71
N GLU A 53 3.43 -5.62 15.70
CA GLU A 53 1.99 -5.38 15.89
C GLU A 53 1.65 -3.89 15.98
N LYS A 54 2.45 -3.12 16.73
CA LYS A 54 2.27 -1.67 16.85
C LYS A 54 2.35 -0.95 15.49
N GLU A 55 3.30 -1.33 14.65
CA GLU A 55 3.44 -0.76 13.29
C GLU A 55 2.26 -1.14 12.40
N ARG A 56 1.80 -2.39 12.49
CA ARG A 56 0.61 -2.85 11.75
C ARG A 56 -0.65 -2.11 12.15
N LYS A 57 -0.84 -1.83 13.45
CA LYS A 57 -1.97 -1.05 13.96
C LYS A 57 -1.92 0.40 13.48
N ALA A 58 -0.78 1.06 13.66
CA ALA A 58 -0.61 2.46 13.25
C ALA A 58 -0.89 2.66 11.75
N VAL A 59 -0.26 1.85 10.88
CA VAL A 59 -0.44 2.00 9.43
C VAL A 59 -1.86 1.66 8.96
N GLN A 60 -2.54 0.76 9.67
CA GLN A 60 -3.94 0.43 9.40
C GLN A 60 -4.87 1.58 9.81
N GLU A 61 -4.64 2.19 10.97
CA GLU A 61 -5.37 3.38 11.43
C GLU A 61 -5.17 4.57 10.48
N GLU A 62 -3.94 4.86 10.07
CA GLU A 62 -3.62 5.92 9.10
C GLU A 62 -4.32 5.69 7.75
N PHE A 63 -4.44 4.43 7.28
CA PHE A 63 -5.15 4.11 6.04
C PHE A 63 -6.68 4.21 6.16
N LEU A 64 -7.23 3.86 7.33
CA LEU A 64 -8.66 3.99 7.64
C LEU A 64 -9.07 5.46 7.76
N ASN A 65 -8.20 6.30 8.34
CA ASN A 65 -8.43 7.73 8.53
C ASN A 65 -8.12 8.58 7.29
N ASP A 66 -7.80 7.97 6.15
CA ASP A 66 -7.41 8.65 4.90
C ASP A 66 -6.08 9.43 4.94
N ASP A 67 -5.30 9.33 6.01
CA ASP A 67 -3.93 9.87 6.09
C ASP A 67 -3.02 9.18 5.06
N LEU A 68 -3.26 7.89 4.82
CA LEU A 68 -2.66 7.13 3.73
C LEU A 68 -3.72 6.77 2.70
N ARG A 69 -3.45 7.10 1.43
CA ARG A 69 -4.34 6.74 0.31
C ARG A 69 -4.04 5.36 -0.26
N ILE A 70 -2.82 4.88 -0.09
CA ILE A 70 -2.37 3.61 -0.68
C ILE A 70 -1.87 2.68 0.42
N MET A 71 -2.32 1.43 0.42
CA MET A 71 -1.71 0.36 1.21
C MET A 71 -1.04 -0.66 0.29
N VAL A 72 0.22 -0.98 0.54
CA VAL A 72 0.88 -2.13 -0.09
C VAL A 72 0.90 -3.28 0.90
N ALA A 73 0.35 -4.44 0.54
CA ALA A 73 0.19 -5.52 1.50
C ALA A 73 0.36 -6.93 0.94
N THR A 74 0.68 -7.89 1.81
CA THR A 74 0.39 -9.29 1.52
C THR A 74 -1.06 -9.61 1.87
N ASN A 75 -1.52 -10.83 1.59
CA ASN A 75 -2.80 -11.37 2.05
C ASN A 75 -3.02 -11.35 3.59
N ALA A 76 -2.01 -10.93 4.36
CA ALA A 76 -2.13 -10.72 5.80
C ALA A 76 -2.94 -9.46 6.14
N PHE A 77 -3.04 -8.50 5.22
CA PHE A 77 -3.94 -7.36 5.35
C PHE A 77 -5.35 -7.84 4.97
N GLY A 78 -6.26 -7.80 5.95
CA GLY A 78 -7.48 -8.62 5.96
C GLY A 78 -8.43 -8.41 4.78
N MET A 79 -9.08 -9.51 4.40
CA MET A 79 -10.25 -9.61 3.50
C MET A 79 -11.54 -9.00 4.10
N GLY A 80 -11.42 -7.97 4.95
CA GLY A 80 -12.51 -7.44 5.77
C GLY A 80 -12.25 -6.06 6.36
N ILE A 81 -11.43 -5.25 5.69
CA ILE A 81 -11.34 -3.81 5.99
C ILE A 81 -12.55 -3.17 5.33
N ASP A 82 -13.57 -2.88 6.14
CA ASP A 82 -14.70 -2.08 5.70
C ASP A 82 -14.31 -0.61 5.86
N LYS A 83 -14.14 0.08 4.74
CA LYS A 83 -13.93 1.52 4.68
C LYS A 83 -15.30 2.11 4.36
N SER A 84 -16.13 2.22 5.41
CA SER A 84 -17.50 2.72 5.34
C SER A 84 -17.55 4.23 5.16
#